data_AF-A0A818JLL2-F1
#
_entry.id   AF-A0A818JLL2-F1
#
_cell.length_a   1.000
_cell.length_b   1.000
_cell.length_c   1.000
_cell.angle_alpha   90.00
_cell.angle_beta   90.00
_cell.angle_gamma   90.00
#
_symmetry.space_group_name_H-M   'P 1'
#
loop_
_entity.id
_entity.type
_entity.pdbx_description
1 polymer ?
#
loop_
_entity_poly.entity_id
_entity_poly.type
_entity_poly.pdbx_seq_one_letter_code
_entity_poly.pdbx_strand_id
1 'polypeptide(L)'
;LFSLGYPLILLIIALVISYLHFSYIYELFENDKRFSHLSTLERELSFRTEMGLYYSYFKQIAIDSTSFIQGFLSIISDNRTEAPTTINVLERFNLYPEVLISLIYRLMNSQGMLTEVCYQIDRGETMTPVLSCEGHKEPTYFYVTSVFILNGLLLGILFLFGTYLSKSILGGIITTFAYVFNHGEATRVMWTPPLRESFSFPFHVLQLFVVTYVLQQQQTLTNTNAIKSFIGYIKKHDQSIDIDSPQNLISYRHKIKLLLLLIGSTILYMLPWQCK
;
A
#
# COMPACT_ATOMS: atom_id res chain seq x y z
N LEU A 1 -1.18 7.78 32.13
CA LEU A 1 -0.65 6.39 32.06
C LEU A 1 -0.20 6.02 30.64
N PHE A 2 0.44 6.93 29.90
CA PHE A 2 1.09 6.65 28.62
C PHE A 2 2.53 7.19 28.71
N SER A 3 3.41 6.37 29.29
CA SER A 3 4.85 6.53 29.09
C SER A 3 5.13 6.32 27.59
N LEU A 4 6.14 7.03 27.04
CA LEU A 4 6.61 6.89 25.66
C LEU A 4 6.77 5.42 25.21
N GLY A 5 6.97 4.49 26.16
CA GLY A 5 7.09 3.06 25.90
C GLY A 5 5.84 2.36 25.36
N TYR A 6 4.62 2.77 25.73
CA TYR A 6 3.41 2.07 25.27
C TYR A 6 3.18 2.14 23.74
N PRO A 7 3.22 3.33 23.09
CA PRO A 7 3.10 3.38 21.63
C PRO A 7 4.26 2.68 20.91
N LEU A 8 5.46 2.67 21.51
CA LEU A 8 6.62 1.96 20.97
C LEU A 8 6.41 0.44 21.01
N ILE A 9 5.86 -0.10 22.10
CA ILE A 9 5.49 -1.52 22.20
C ILE A 9 4.46 -1.88 21.12
N LEU A 10 3.43 -1.06 20.93
CA LEU A 10 2.43 -1.31 19.88
C LEU A 10 3.04 -1.31 18.48
N LEU A 11 3.96 -0.38 18.20
CA LEU A 11 4.65 -0.32 16.93
C LEU A 11 5.51 -1.57 16.69
N ILE A 12 6.23 -2.05 17.71
CA ILE A 12 7.02 -3.29 17.62
C ILE A 12 6.11 -4.48 17.32
N ILE A 13 5.00 -4.62 18.04
CA ILE A 13 4.03 -5.72 17.80
C ILE A 13 3.47 -5.63 16.38
N ALA A 14 3.11 -4.43 15.91
CA ALA A 14 2.60 -4.22 14.57
C ALA A 14 3.63 -4.63 13.50
N LEU A 15 4.91 -4.27 13.67
CA LEU A 15 6.00 -4.66 12.75
C LEU A 15 6.20 -6.18 12.73
N VAL A 16 6.15 -6.84 13.88
CA VAL A 16 6.25 -8.31 13.95
C VAL A 16 5.08 -8.96 13.23
N ILE A 17 3.84 -8.51 13.48
CA ILE A 17 2.65 -9.00 12.76
C ILE A 17 2.78 -8.79 11.25
N SER A 18 3.27 -7.62 10.83
CA SER A 18 3.49 -7.31 9.42
C SER A 18 4.52 -8.22 8.76
N TYR A 19 5.64 -8.49 9.43
CA TYR A 19 6.66 -9.40 8.93
C TYR A 19 6.11 -10.84 8.81
N LEU A 20 5.42 -11.32 9.85
CA LEU A 20 4.81 -12.65 9.83
C LEU A 20 3.77 -12.79 8.70
N HIS A 21 2.98 -11.74 8.46
CA HIS A 21 2.00 -11.73 7.38
C HIS A 21 2.64 -11.72 5.99
N PHE A 22 3.72 -10.94 5.83
CA PHE A 22 4.52 -10.95 4.60
C PHE A 22 5.05 -12.37 4.31
N SER A 23 5.67 -13.02 5.30
CA SER A 23 6.17 -14.40 5.16
C SER A 23 5.04 -15.38 4.84
N TYR A 24 3.90 -15.26 5.51
CA TYR A 24 2.72 -16.09 5.26
C TYR A 24 2.23 -15.97 3.81
N ILE A 25 2.05 -14.74 3.29
CA ILE A 25 1.63 -14.53 1.90
C ILE A 25 2.67 -15.09 0.92
N TYR A 26 3.96 -14.84 1.19
CA TYR A 26 5.05 -15.32 0.35
C TYR A 26 5.04 -16.85 0.24
N GLU A 27 4.94 -17.55 1.36
CA GLU A 27 4.85 -19.01 1.39
C GLU A 27 3.59 -19.51 0.68
N LEU A 28 2.46 -18.83 0.85
CA LEU A 28 1.20 -19.23 0.22
C LEU A 28 1.25 -19.07 -1.30
N PHE A 29 1.85 -17.99 -1.79
CA PHE A 29 2.12 -17.77 -3.21
C PHE A 29 3.08 -18.83 -3.77
N GLU A 30 4.16 -19.13 -3.05
CA GLU A 30 5.12 -20.16 -3.49
C GLU A 30 4.49 -21.55 -3.51
N ASN A 31 3.64 -21.88 -2.53
CA ASN A 31 2.94 -23.16 -2.49
C ASN A 31 1.90 -23.31 -3.63
N ASP A 32 1.23 -22.22 -4.02
CA ASP A 32 0.24 -22.23 -5.12
C ASP A 32 0.93 -22.26 -6.50
N LYS A 33 1.92 -21.39 -6.72
CA LYS A 33 2.52 -21.18 -8.05
C LYS A 33 3.78 -21.99 -8.29
N ARG A 34 4.47 -22.43 -7.23
CA ARG A 34 5.84 -22.98 -7.31
C ARG A 34 6.75 -22.05 -8.10
N PHE A 35 6.74 -20.78 -7.72
CA PHE A 35 7.31 -19.70 -8.52
C PHE A 35 8.83 -19.84 -8.69
N SER A 36 9.52 -20.42 -7.70
CA SER A 36 10.92 -20.87 -7.78
C SER A 36 11.20 -21.79 -8.97
N HIS A 37 10.35 -22.79 -9.16
CA HIS A 37 10.54 -23.81 -10.18
C HIS A 37 10.26 -23.35 -11.62
N LEU A 38 9.65 -22.17 -11.80
CA LEU A 38 9.35 -21.63 -13.12
C LEU A 38 10.60 -20.96 -13.72
N SER A 39 10.81 -21.13 -15.02
CA SER A 39 11.79 -20.32 -15.76
C SER A 39 11.38 -18.85 -15.83
N THR A 40 12.31 -17.94 -16.13
CA THR A 40 12.01 -16.50 -16.26
C THR A 40 10.87 -16.24 -17.23
N LEU A 41 10.84 -16.90 -18.39
CA LEU A 41 9.76 -16.75 -19.36
C LEU A 41 8.41 -17.26 -18.81
N GLU A 42 8.40 -18.40 -18.13
CA GLU A 42 7.18 -18.96 -17.55
C GLU A 42 6.63 -18.08 -16.42
N ARG A 43 7.50 -17.46 -15.62
CA ARG A 43 7.11 -16.48 -14.61
C ARG A 43 6.43 -15.28 -15.25
N GLU A 44 6.98 -14.74 -16.32
CA GLU A 44 6.35 -13.62 -17.04
C GLU A 44 5.00 -14.01 -17.65
N LEU A 45 4.90 -15.22 -18.21
CA LEU A 45 3.64 -15.76 -18.76
C LEU A 45 2.61 -16.12 -17.69
N SER A 46 3.04 -16.32 -16.44
CA SER A 46 2.14 -16.54 -15.30
C SER A 46 1.30 -15.30 -14.99
N PHE A 47 1.81 -14.11 -15.31
CA PHE A 47 1.07 -12.85 -15.19
C PHE A 47 0.12 -12.70 -16.37
N ARG A 48 -1.13 -13.10 -16.17
CA ARG A 48 -2.18 -12.97 -17.18
C ARG A 48 -2.85 -11.60 -17.12
N THR A 49 -3.42 -11.21 -18.26
CA THR A 49 -4.29 -10.02 -18.41
C THR A 49 -3.66 -8.74 -17.85
N GLU A 50 -4.29 -8.11 -16.85
CA GLU A 50 -3.85 -6.86 -16.26
C GLU A 50 -2.52 -6.99 -15.52
N MET A 51 -2.27 -8.14 -14.89
CA MET A 51 -1.03 -8.38 -14.16
C MET A 51 0.18 -8.32 -15.09
N GLY A 52 0.06 -8.94 -16.26
CA GLY A 52 1.10 -8.94 -17.29
C GLY A 52 1.27 -7.55 -17.91
N LEU A 53 0.17 -6.81 -18.09
CA LEU A 53 0.19 -5.43 -18.57
C LEU A 53 0.95 -4.52 -17.60
N TYR A 54 0.65 -4.55 -16.29
CA TYR A 54 1.34 -3.70 -15.33
C TYR A 54 2.82 -4.07 -15.19
N TYR A 55 3.12 -5.38 -15.12
CA TYR A 55 4.49 -5.85 -15.05
C TYR A 55 5.32 -5.45 -16.27
N SER A 56 4.75 -5.45 -17.49
CA SER A 56 5.49 -5.08 -18.70
C SER A 56 5.95 -3.62 -18.68
N TYR A 57 5.12 -2.70 -18.17
CA TYR A 57 5.52 -1.30 -17.99
C TYR A 57 6.57 -1.11 -16.89
N PHE A 58 6.44 -1.84 -15.78
CA PHE A 58 7.48 -1.88 -14.77
C PHE A 58 8.81 -2.33 -15.37
N LYS A 59 8.82 -3.44 -16.12
CA LYS A 59 10.00 -4.00 -16.80
C LYS A 59 10.60 -3.02 -17.81
N GLN A 60 9.76 -2.35 -18.60
CA GLN A 60 10.19 -1.35 -19.56
C GLN A 60 10.98 -0.20 -18.91
N ILE A 61 10.50 0.32 -17.79
CA ILE A 61 11.17 1.43 -17.08
C ILE A 61 12.39 0.91 -16.30
N ALA A 62 12.26 -0.23 -15.63
CA ALA A 62 13.27 -0.78 -14.75
C ALA A 62 14.49 -1.34 -15.50
N ILE A 63 14.27 -2.01 -16.63
CA ILE A 63 15.27 -2.82 -17.34
C ILE A 63 15.47 -2.36 -18.78
N ASP A 64 14.41 -2.28 -19.58
CA ASP A 64 14.56 -2.12 -21.03
C ASP A 64 15.05 -0.71 -21.42
N SER A 65 14.76 0.29 -20.57
CA SER A 65 15.20 1.67 -20.78
C SER A 65 16.60 1.95 -20.22
N THR A 66 17.40 2.70 -20.98
CA THR A 66 18.78 3.04 -20.56
C THR A 66 18.81 3.97 -19.34
N SER A 67 17.82 4.85 -19.21
CA SER A 67 17.65 5.77 -18.08
C SER A 67 16.21 5.79 -17.60
N PHE A 68 16.01 6.03 -16.31
CA PHE A 68 14.68 6.13 -15.70
C PHE A 68 13.80 7.19 -16.40
N ILE A 69 14.39 8.35 -16.70
CA ILE A 69 13.67 9.46 -17.36
C ILE A 69 13.23 9.04 -18.76
N GLN A 70 14.08 8.34 -19.52
CA GLN A 70 13.70 7.83 -20.83
C GLN A 70 12.56 6.81 -20.72
N GLY A 71 12.63 5.88 -19.76
CA GLY A 71 11.55 4.93 -19.49
C GLY A 71 10.24 5.65 -19.13
N PHE A 72 10.30 6.63 -18.24
CA PHE A 72 9.15 7.43 -17.82
C PHE A 72 8.52 8.23 -18.97
N LEU A 73 9.34 8.90 -19.80
CA LEU A 73 8.82 9.63 -20.97
C LEU A 73 8.21 8.68 -22.01
N SER A 74 8.76 7.48 -22.16
CA SER A 74 8.25 6.48 -23.11
C SER A 74 6.84 5.96 -22.76
N ILE A 75 6.42 6.01 -21.49
CA ILE A 75 5.06 5.62 -21.08
C ILE A 75 4.05 6.77 -21.13
N ILE A 76 4.51 8.03 -21.05
CA ILE A 76 3.64 9.22 -21.15
C ILE A 76 3.20 9.44 -22.61
N SER A 77 4.05 9.08 -23.57
CA SER A 77 3.75 9.18 -24.99
C SER A 77 3.95 7.81 -25.65
N ASP A 78 3.09 6.85 -25.29
CA ASP A 78 3.16 5.51 -25.86
C ASP A 78 2.32 5.43 -27.15
N ASN A 79 2.91 4.87 -28.21
CA ASN A 79 2.25 4.58 -29.48
C ASN A 79 2.13 3.08 -29.75
N ARG A 80 2.60 2.21 -28.84
CA ARG A 80 2.64 0.76 -29.09
C ARG A 80 1.35 0.07 -28.67
N THR A 81 0.71 0.56 -27.62
CA THR A 81 -0.48 -0.07 -27.03
C THR A 81 -1.73 0.23 -27.84
N GLU A 82 -1.87 1.44 -28.39
CA GLU A 82 -3.03 1.88 -29.17
C GLU A 82 -2.62 2.57 -30.48
N ALA A 83 -1.76 1.92 -31.26
CA ALA A 83 -1.41 2.40 -32.59
C ALA A 83 -2.68 2.55 -33.46
N PRO A 84 -2.84 3.66 -34.21
CA PRO A 84 -1.84 4.66 -34.58
C PRO A 84 -1.75 5.89 -33.66
N THR A 85 -2.50 5.92 -32.56
CA THR A 85 -2.59 7.09 -31.66
C THR A 85 -1.63 6.97 -30.48
N THR A 86 -1.07 8.12 -30.07
CA THR A 86 -0.28 8.19 -28.83
C THR A 86 -1.18 8.40 -27.63
N ILE A 87 -0.99 7.61 -26.57
CA ILE A 87 -1.75 7.72 -25.32
C ILE A 87 -0.82 7.93 -24.12
N ASN A 88 -1.34 8.63 -23.11
CA ASN A 88 -0.70 8.72 -21.80
C ASN A 88 -1.09 7.51 -20.96
N VAL A 89 -0.21 6.50 -20.94
CA VAL A 89 -0.45 5.24 -20.24
C VAL A 89 -0.44 5.44 -18.72
N LEU A 90 0.38 6.37 -18.23
CA LEU A 90 0.52 6.65 -16.81
C LEU A 90 -0.83 7.03 -16.18
N GLU A 91 -1.52 7.98 -16.81
CA GLU A 91 -2.84 8.45 -16.36
C GLU A 91 -3.94 7.44 -16.69
N ARG A 92 -3.88 6.81 -17.86
CA ARG A 92 -4.94 5.91 -18.32
C ARG A 92 -5.03 4.61 -17.50
N PHE A 93 -3.90 4.04 -17.13
CA PHE A 93 -3.83 2.75 -16.42
C PHE A 93 -3.27 2.88 -15.00
N ASN A 94 -3.12 4.12 -14.51
CA ASN A 94 -2.73 4.41 -13.14
C ASN A 94 -1.41 3.73 -12.74
N LEU A 95 -0.39 3.86 -13.59
CA LEU A 95 0.91 3.18 -13.44
C LEU A 95 1.86 3.81 -12.41
N TYR A 96 1.35 4.65 -11.51
CA TYR A 96 2.14 5.31 -10.48
C TYR A 96 2.96 4.36 -9.59
N PRO A 97 2.42 3.20 -9.12
CA PRO A 97 3.25 2.29 -8.33
C PRO A 97 4.33 1.61 -9.17
N GLU A 98 4.08 1.28 -10.44
CA GLU A 98 5.11 0.68 -11.30
C GLU A 98 6.26 1.66 -11.53
N VAL A 99 5.97 2.95 -11.71
CA VAL A 99 6.98 4.01 -11.80
C VAL A 99 7.78 4.11 -10.49
N LEU A 100 7.12 4.06 -9.34
CA LEU A 100 7.80 4.12 -8.04
C LEU A 100 8.67 2.87 -7.79
N ILE A 101 8.14 1.67 -8.04
CA ILE A 101 8.84 0.40 -7.83
C ILE A 101 10.01 0.28 -8.81
N SER A 102 9.86 0.71 -10.06
CA SER A 102 10.96 0.73 -11.04
C SER A 102 12.07 1.70 -10.63
N LEU A 103 11.73 2.86 -10.05
CA LEU A 103 12.73 3.77 -9.49
C LEU A 103 13.50 3.10 -8.34
N ILE A 104 12.79 2.50 -7.37
CA ILE A 104 13.41 1.81 -6.23
C ILE A 104 14.30 0.66 -6.72
N TYR A 105 13.82 -0.15 -7.67
CA TYR A 105 14.58 -1.23 -8.27
C TYR A 105 15.89 -0.74 -8.88
N ARG A 106 15.85 0.30 -9.72
CA ARG A 106 17.06 0.87 -10.35
C ARG A 106 18.03 1.42 -9.32
N LEU A 107 17.54 2.05 -8.25
CA LEU A 107 18.38 2.55 -7.16
C LEU A 107 19.05 1.40 -6.41
N MET A 108 18.29 0.39 -5.99
CA MET A 108 18.84 -0.77 -5.28
C MET A 108 19.79 -1.59 -6.14
N ASN A 109 19.49 -1.76 -7.44
CA ASN A 109 20.34 -2.46 -8.38
C ASN A 109 21.65 -1.69 -8.64
N SER A 110 21.58 -0.35 -8.79
CA SER A 110 22.79 0.47 -8.99
C SER A 110 23.69 0.50 -7.76
N GLN A 111 23.13 0.34 -6.56
CA GLN A 111 23.87 0.19 -5.30
C GLN A 111 24.37 -1.25 -5.05
N GLY A 112 24.04 -2.22 -5.91
CA GLY A 112 24.43 -3.62 -5.73
C GLY A 112 23.76 -4.31 -4.52
N MET A 113 22.62 -3.80 -4.06
CA MET A 113 21.89 -4.37 -2.91
C MET A 113 21.04 -5.60 -3.27
N LEU A 114 20.80 -5.83 -4.56
CA LEU A 114 19.97 -6.93 -5.05
C LEU A 114 20.83 -8.15 -5.36
N THR A 115 20.44 -9.30 -4.83
CA THR A 115 21.11 -10.58 -5.04
C THR A 115 20.21 -11.53 -5.84
N GLU A 116 20.84 -12.38 -6.65
CA GLU A 116 20.20 -13.50 -7.33
C GLU A 116 21.11 -14.72 -7.31
N VAL A 117 20.51 -15.90 -7.39
CA VAL A 117 21.18 -17.17 -7.64
C VAL A 117 20.59 -17.76 -8.90
N CYS A 118 21.43 -18.17 -9.84
CA CYS A 118 20.99 -18.71 -11.12
C CYS A 118 21.30 -20.20 -11.23
N TYR A 119 20.33 -20.94 -11.74
CA TYR A 119 20.41 -22.37 -11.99
C TYR A 119 20.12 -22.63 -13.47
N GLN A 120 20.76 -23.66 -14.04
CA GLN A 120 20.40 -24.15 -15.37
C GLN A 120 19.46 -25.33 -15.20
N ILE A 121 18.25 -25.20 -15.75
CA ILE A 121 17.23 -26.23 -15.71
C ILE A 121 17.32 -27.03 -17.00
N ASP A 122 17.67 -28.31 -16.87
CA ASP A 122 17.65 -29.25 -17.98
C ASP A 122 16.20 -29.64 -18.31
N ARG A 123 15.84 -29.59 -19.59
CA ARG A 123 14.48 -29.87 -20.08
C ARG A 123 14.40 -31.22 -20.80
N GLY A 124 15.43 -32.05 -20.68
CA GLY A 124 15.52 -33.36 -21.32
C GLY A 124 16.38 -33.34 -22.58
N GLU A 125 16.59 -34.52 -23.17
CA GLU A 125 17.66 -34.77 -24.15
C GLU A 125 17.59 -33.95 -25.45
N THR A 126 16.41 -33.43 -25.82
CA THR A 126 16.20 -32.73 -27.10
C THR A 126 16.09 -31.20 -26.97
N MET A 127 16.04 -30.65 -25.75
CA MET A 127 15.85 -29.23 -25.52
C MET A 127 17.06 -28.61 -24.84
N THR A 128 17.46 -27.41 -25.27
CA THR A 128 18.56 -26.70 -24.62
C THR A 128 18.17 -26.32 -23.18
N PRO A 129 19.11 -26.39 -22.23
CA PRO A 129 18.87 -25.97 -20.86
C PRO A 129 18.57 -24.48 -20.80
N VAL A 130 17.67 -24.09 -19.91
CA VAL A 130 17.25 -22.69 -19.73
C VAL A 130 17.83 -22.17 -18.42
N LEU A 131 18.42 -20.98 -18.46
CA LEU A 131 18.87 -20.27 -17.26
C LEU A 131 17.65 -19.70 -16.52
N SER A 132 17.49 -20.06 -15.25
CA SER A 132 16.50 -19.48 -14.35
C SER A 132 17.21 -18.89 -13.14
N CYS A 133 16.99 -17.60 -12.89
CA CYS A 133 17.53 -16.90 -11.73
C CYS A 133 16.43 -16.68 -10.69
N GLU A 134 16.78 -16.82 -9.42
CA GLU A 134 15.90 -16.58 -8.27
C GLU A 134 16.50 -15.50 -7.38
N GLY A 135 15.66 -14.61 -6.86
CA GLY A 135 16.07 -13.56 -5.92
C GLY A 135 15.61 -12.17 -6.33
N HIS A 136 15.90 -11.17 -5.49
CA HIS A 136 15.38 -9.81 -5.68
C HIS A 136 16.00 -9.04 -6.84
N LYS A 137 17.08 -9.55 -7.45
CA LYS A 137 17.62 -8.99 -8.69
C LYS A 137 16.86 -9.47 -9.94
N GLU A 138 16.14 -10.58 -9.84
CA GLU A 138 15.19 -10.97 -10.86
C GLU A 138 13.93 -10.08 -10.76
N PRO A 139 13.53 -9.37 -11.83
CA PRO A 139 12.47 -8.35 -11.78
C PRO A 139 11.11 -8.87 -11.34
N THR A 140 10.76 -10.09 -11.76
CA THR A 140 9.49 -10.74 -11.40
C THR A 140 9.37 -10.91 -9.88
N TYR A 141 10.43 -11.39 -9.23
CA TYR A 141 10.51 -11.52 -7.77
C TYR A 141 10.47 -10.17 -7.08
N PHE A 142 11.25 -9.20 -7.55
CA PHE A 142 11.29 -7.87 -6.94
C PHE A 142 9.90 -7.22 -6.93
N TYR A 143 9.21 -7.27 -8.08
CA TYR A 143 7.90 -6.68 -8.26
C TYR A 143 6.85 -7.32 -7.34
N VAL A 144 6.75 -8.66 -7.34
CA VAL A 144 5.79 -9.39 -6.48
C VAL A 144 6.11 -9.20 -5.00
N THR A 145 7.39 -9.28 -4.61
CA THR A 145 7.84 -9.09 -3.22
C THR A 145 7.45 -7.69 -2.71
N SER A 146 7.57 -6.66 -3.55
CA SER A 146 7.18 -5.30 -3.19
C SER A 146 5.69 -5.20 -2.81
N VAL A 147 4.82 -5.92 -3.53
CA VAL A 147 3.39 -5.99 -3.21
C VAL A 147 3.13 -6.75 -1.92
N PHE A 148 3.85 -7.84 -1.68
CA PHE A 148 3.72 -8.62 -0.46
C PHE A 148 4.18 -7.84 0.78
N ILE A 149 5.27 -7.07 0.69
CA ILE A 149 5.70 -6.19 1.79
C ILE A 149 4.58 -5.20 2.13
N LEU A 150 4.00 -4.57 1.12
CA LEU A 150 2.90 -3.63 1.28
C LEU A 150 1.65 -4.29 1.92
N ASN A 151 1.33 -5.53 1.55
CA ASN A 151 0.24 -6.30 2.18
C ASN A 151 0.63 -6.89 3.55
N GLY A 152 1.91 -7.06 3.85
CA GLY A 152 2.38 -7.31 5.21
C GLY A 152 2.07 -6.11 6.12
N LEU A 153 2.37 -4.90 5.64
CA LEU A 153 2.07 -3.65 6.37
C LEU A 153 0.56 -3.47 6.65
N LEU A 154 -0.31 -3.88 5.71
CA LEU A 154 -1.76 -3.85 5.90
C LEU A 154 -2.21 -4.50 7.23
N LEU A 155 -1.71 -5.70 7.55
CA LEU A 155 -2.14 -6.39 8.77
C LEU A 155 -1.65 -5.70 10.04
N GLY A 156 -0.45 -5.09 10.00
CA GLY A 156 0.05 -4.25 11.08
C GLY A 156 -0.79 -2.99 11.27
N ILE A 157 -1.24 -2.36 10.17
CA ILE A 157 -2.16 -1.20 10.22
C ILE A 157 -3.51 -1.63 10.82
N LEU A 158 -4.06 -2.79 10.43
CA LEU A 158 -5.29 -3.34 11.00
C LEU A 158 -5.17 -3.62 12.51
N PHE A 159 -4.04 -4.18 12.95
CA PHE A 159 -3.75 -4.37 14.37
C PHE A 159 -3.76 -3.05 15.14
N LEU A 160 -3.07 -2.03 14.62
CA LEU A 160 -3.05 -0.68 15.23
C LEU A 160 -4.44 -0.07 15.26
N PHE A 161 -5.21 -0.23 14.18
CA PHE A 161 -6.56 0.29 14.07
C PHE A 161 -7.52 -0.38 15.07
N GLY A 162 -7.49 -1.71 15.17
CA GLY A 162 -8.29 -2.47 16.14
C GLY A 162 -7.91 -2.17 17.59
N THR A 163 -6.61 -2.01 17.87
CA THR A 163 -6.10 -1.59 19.18
C THR A 163 -6.58 -0.18 19.54
N TYR A 164 -6.55 0.73 18.57
CA TYR A 164 -7.01 2.11 18.76
C TYR A 164 -8.50 2.18 19.08
N LEU A 165 -9.35 1.43 18.34
CA LEU A 165 -10.80 1.46 18.54
C LEU A 165 -11.24 0.82 19.87
N SER A 166 -10.62 -0.31 20.22
CA SER A 166 -10.93 -1.05 21.45
C SER A 166 -10.24 -0.49 22.71
N LYS A 167 -9.26 0.41 22.53
CA LYS A 167 -8.35 0.90 23.58
C LYS A 167 -7.61 -0.22 24.33
N SER A 168 -7.45 -1.38 23.68
CA SER A 168 -6.82 -2.57 24.26
C SER A 168 -6.06 -3.35 23.19
N ILE A 169 -4.91 -3.92 23.55
CA ILE A 169 -4.11 -4.78 22.67
C ILE A 169 -4.94 -6.00 22.22
N LEU A 170 -5.81 -6.50 23.09
CA LEU A 170 -6.67 -7.65 22.81
C LEU A 170 -7.59 -7.39 21.60
N GLY A 171 -8.11 -6.17 21.45
CA GLY A 171 -8.93 -5.84 20.29
C GLY A 171 -8.14 -5.84 18.99
N GLY A 172 -6.89 -5.36 18.99
CA GLY A 172 -5.99 -5.48 17.85
C GLY A 172 -5.72 -6.94 17.47
N ILE A 173 -5.45 -7.79 18.47
CA ILE A 173 -5.22 -9.23 18.26
C ILE A 173 -6.45 -9.90 17.64
N ILE A 174 -7.66 -9.62 18.16
CA ILE A 174 -8.90 -10.15 17.58
C ILE A 174 -9.07 -9.71 16.13
N THR A 175 -8.81 -8.43 15.81
CA THR A 175 -8.87 -7.93 14.43
C THR A 175 -7.89 -8.66 13.52
N THR A 176 -6.66 -8.90 13.97
CA THR A 176 -5.65 -9.65 13.22
C THR A 176 -6.11 -11.09 12.97
N PHE A 177 -6.60 -11.80 13.98
CA PHE A 177 -7.11 -13.17 13.80
C PHE A 177 -8.33 -13.23 12.87
N ALA A 178 -9.26 -12.28 13.00
CA ALA A 178 -10.43 -12.21 12.13
C ALA A 178 -10.04 -12.01 10.67
N TYR A 179 -9.03 -11.18 10.41
CA TYR A 179 -8.49 -10.99 9.06
C TYR A 179 -7.82 -12.26 8.53
N VAL A 180 -6.94 -12.89 9.31
CA VAL A 180 -6.23 -14.11 8.88
C VAL A 180 -7.21 -15.26 8.62
N PHE A 181 -8.21 -15.44 9.48
CA PHE A 181 -9.24 -16.47 9.29
C PHE A 181 -10.05 -16.28 8.00
N ASN A 182 -10.28 -15.02 7.61
CA ASN A 182 -11.00 -14.67 6.38
C ASN A 182 -10.06 -14.25 5.24
N HIS A 183 -8.77 -14.60 5.28
CA HIS A 183 -7.77 -14.05 4.36
C HIS A 183 -8.16 -14.25 2.89
N GLY A 184 -8.66 -15.43 2.52
CA GLY A 184 -9.06 -15.75 1.14
C GLY A 184 -10.25 -14.93 0.62
N GLU A 185 -11.14 -14.47 1.51
CA GLU A 185 -12.25 -13.58 1.16
C GLU A 185 -11.86 -12.10 1.28
N ALA A 186 -10.90 -11.78 2.16
CA ALA A 186 -10.45 -10.42 2.40
C ALA A 186 -9.49 -9.91 1.30
N THR A 187 -8.68 -10.79 0.71
CA THR A 187 -7.74 -10.44 -0.34
C THR A 187 -7.38 -11.64 -1.20
N ARG A 188 -7.20 -11.38 -2.50
CA ARG A 188 -6.65 -12.35 -3.46
C ARG A 188 -5.18 -12.11 -3.81
N VAL A 189 -4.46 -11.31 -3.00
CA VAL A 189 -3.07 -10.92 -3.24
C VAL A 189 -2.13 -12.10 -3.49
N MET A 190 -2.37 -13.25 -2.86
CA MET A 190 -1.55 -14.46 -3.04
C MET A 190 -1.73 -15.14 -4.39
N TRP A 191 -2.82 -14.88 -5.12
CA TRP A 191 -3.04 -15.46 -6.45
C TRP A 191 -2.76 -14.46 -7.56
N THR A 192 -3.09 -13.19 -7.31
CA THR A 192 -2.98 -12.10 -8.27
C THR A 192 -2.31 -10.89 -7.64
N PRO A 193 -0.99 -10.96 -7.33
CA PRO A 193 -0.31 -9.92 -6.57
C PRO A 193 -0.40 -8.52 -7.20
N PRO A 194 -0.04 -8.31 -8.48
CA PRO A 194 0.15 -6.97 -9.02
C PRO A 194 -1.15 -6.25 -9.45
N LEU A 195 -2.30 -6.69 -8.95
CA LEU A 195 -3.56 -5.98 -9.19
C LEU A 195 -3.64 -4.68 -8.38
N ARG A 196 -4.39 -3.70 -8.91
CA ARG A 196 -4.58 -2.38 -8.28
C ARG A 196 -5.20 -2.46 -6.91
N GLU A 197 -6.13 -3.40 -6.70
CA GLU A 197 -6.73 -3.67 -5.39
C GLU A 197 -5.68 -4.07 -4.33
N SER A 198 -4.68 -4.89 -4.70
CA SER A 198 -3.63 -5.35 -3.79
C SER A 198 -2.72 -4.21 -3.35
N PHE A 199 -2.48 -3.23 -4.23
CA PHE A 199 -1.74 -2.02 -3.90
C PHE A 199 -2.56 -1.05 -3.06
N SER A 200 -3.83 -0.85 -3.43
CA SER A 200 -4.69 0.19 -2.88
C SER A 200 -5.20 -0.14 -1.47
N PHE A 201 -5.33 -1.42 -1.14
CA PHE A 201 -5.96 -1.89 0.10
C PHE A 201 -5.30 -1.38 1.40
N PRO A 202 -3.98 -1.50 1.62
CA PRO A 202 -3.32 -0.93 2.81
C PRO A 202 -3.55 0.58 2.98
N PHE A 203 -3.56 1.33 1.88
CA PHE A 203 -3.80 2.77 1.93
C PHE A 203 -5.26 3.10 2.27
N HIS A 204 -6.23 2.30 1.79
CA HIS A 204 -7.63 2.44 2.17
C HIS A 204 -7.86 2.19 3.65
N VAL A 205 -7.24 1.15 4.22
CA VAL A 205 -7.33 0.88 5.66
C VAL A 205 -6.66 1.97 6.47
N LEU A 206 -5.50 2.46 6.02
CA LEU A 206 -4.83 3.60 6.66
C LEU A 206 -5.70 4.85 6.63
N GLN A 207 -6.35 5.14 5.50
CA GLN A 207 -7.28 6.26 5.37
C GLN A 207 -8.47 6.11 6.33
N LEU A 208 -9.07 4.93 6.41
CA LEU A 208 -10.14 4.64 7.36
C LEU A 208 -9.69 4.86 8.81
N PHE A 209 -8.47 4.44 9.15
CA PHE A 209 -7.88 4.66 10.45
C PHE A 209 -7.69 6.15 10.75
N VAL A 210 -7.10 6.93 9.83
CA VAL A 210 -6.88 8.38 10.00
C VAL A 210 -8.21 9.13 10.15
N VAL A 211 -9.22 8.80 9.33
CA VAL A 211 -10.55 9.40 9.44
C VAL A 211 -11.18 9.10 10.81
N THR A 212 -11.11 7.84 11.25
CA THR A 212 -11.63 7.44 12.57
C THR A 212 -10.91 8.16 13.71
N TYR A 213 -9.59 8.31 13.60
CA TYR A 213 -8.78 9.05 14.55
C TYR A 213 -9.25 10.51 14.67
N VAL A 214 -9.45 11.20 13.54
CA VAL A 214 -9.88 12.61 13.56
C VAL A 214 -11.30 12.76 14.10
N LEU A 215 -12.24 11.87 13.73
CA LEU A 215 -13.62 11.93 14.23
C LEU A 215 -13.70 11.76 15.75
N GLN A 216 -12.94 10.82 16.33
CA GLN A 216 -12.92 10.62 17.78
C GLN A 216 -12.27 11.80 18.52
N GLN A 217 -11.25 12.43 17.93
CA GLN A 217 -10.65 13.65 18.48
C GLN A 217 -11.66 14.79 18.51
N GLN A 218 -12.48 14.95 17.48
CA GLN A 218 -13.53 15.97 17.44
C GLN A 218 -14.61 15.74 18.50
N GLN A 219 -15.09 14.50 18.66
CA GLN A 219 -16.07 14.17 19.70
C GLN A 219 -15.55 14.43 21.11
N THR A 220 -14.27 14.15 21.36
CA THR A 220 -13.64 14.40 22.67
C THR A 220 -13.60 15.90 22.99
N LEU A 221 -13.28 16.73 22.00
CA LEU A 221 -13.25 18.18 22.16
C LEU A 221 -14.64 18.76 22.47
N THR A 222 -15.68 18.32 21.76
CA THR A 222 -17.06 18.80 21.97
C THR A 222 -17.71 18.25 23.26
N ASN A 223 -17.29 17.09 23.75
CA ASN A 223 -17.80 16.50 25.00
C ASN A 223 -17.11 16.98 26.28
N THR A 224 -16.14 17.89 26.21
CA THR A 224 -15.50 18.41 27.42
C THR A 224 -16.54 19.10 28.30
N ASN A 225 -16.83 18.51 29.47
CA ASN A 225 -17.83 19.03 30.41
C ASN A 225 -17.56 20.49 30.83
N ALA A 226 -16.30 20.93 30.80
CA ALA A 226 -15.92 22.33 31.02
C ALA A 226 -16.47 23.26 29.92
N ILE A 227 -16.46 22.84 28.64
CA ILE A 227 -17.00 23.62 27.53
C ILE A 227 -18.54 23.61 27.56
N LYS A 228 -19.17 22.47 27.84
CA LYS A 228 -20.63 22.39 28.03
C LYS A 228 -21.11 23.19 29.24
N SER A 229 -20.38 23.14 30.36
CA SER A 229 -20.64 23.92 31.56
C SER A 229 -20.44 25.42 31.33
N PHE A 230 -19.38 25.80 30.62
CA PHE A 230 -19.08 27.19 30.28
C PHE A 230 -20.09 27.77 29.27
N ILE A 231 -20.46 27.03 28.23
CA ILE A 231 -21.54 27.40 27.31
C ILE A 231 -22.88 27.47 28.05
N GLY A 232 -23.16 26.53 28.94
CA GLY A 232 -24.37 26.55 29.78
C GLY A 232 -24.41 27.74 30.76
N TYR A 233 -23.26 28.15 31.29
CA TYR A 233 -23.12 29.33 32.15
C TYR A 233 -23.32 30.64 31.35
N ILE A 234 -22.70 30.77 30.17
CA ILE A 234 -22.87 31.94 29.29
C ILE A 234 -24.32 32.06 28.82
N LYS A 235 -24.94 30.95 28.38
CA LYS A 235 -26.35 30.92 27.95
C LYS A 235 -27.34 31.25 29.06
N LYS A 236 -26.93 31.11 30.33
CA LYS A 236 -27.72 31.48 31.51
C LYS A 236 -27.63 32.98 31.84
N HIS A 237 -26.55 33.66 31.43
CA HIS A 237 -26.29 35.06 31.78
C HIS A 237 -26.46 36.06 30.64
N ASP A 238 -26.53 35.61 29.38
CA ASP A 238 -26.78 36.47 28.23
C ASP A 238 -27.57 35.73 27.15
N GLN A 239 -28.78 36.20 26.84
CA GLN A 239 -29.67 35.63 25.80
C GLN A 239 -29.40 36.17 24.40
N SER A 240 -28.48 37.13 24.25
CA SER A 240 -28.22 37.83 22.98
C SER A 240 -27.00 37.34 22.20
N ILE A 241 -26.25 36.37 22.75
CA ILE A 241 -24.97 35.91 22.16
C ILE A 241 -25.21 34.68 21.27
N ASP A 242 -25.06 34.88 19.96
CA ASP A 242 -24.95 33.83 18.96
C ASP A 242 -23.50 33.30 18.96
N ILE A 243 -23.30 32.06 19.40
CA ILE A 243 -21.95 31.50 19.66
C ILE A 243 -21.42 30.81 18.40
N ASP A 244 -21.03 31.62 17.42
CA ASP A 244 -20.08 31.24 16.36
C ASP A 244 -18.80 32.08 16.53
N SER A 245 -18.03 31.84 17.61
CA SER A 245 -16.78 32.60 17.86
C SER A 245 -15.54 31.96 17.19
N PRO A 246 -14.57 32.75 16.69
CA PRO A 246 -13.61 32.31 15.66
C PRO A 246 -12.43 31.48 16.17
N GLN A 247 -12.25 31.35 17.49
CA GLN A 247 -11.07 30.69 18.06
C GLN A 247 -11.11 29.16 17.96
N ASN A 248 -12.30 28.56 18.05
CA ASN A 248 -12.48 27.14 17.75
C ASN A 248 -12.29 26.90 16.24
N LEU A 249 -12.82 27.79 15.40
CA LEU A 249 -12.70 27.74 13.94
C LEU A 249 -11.25 27.70 13.43
N ILE A 250 -10.26 28.28 14.13
CA ILE A 250 -8.85 28.27 13.72
C ILE A 250 -8.18 26.90 13.98
N SER A 251 -8.45 26.27 15.13
CA SER A 251 -7.98 24.91 15.44
C SER A 251 -8.68 23.87 14.55
N TYR A 252 -9.99 24.03 14.33
CA TYR A 252 -10.76 23.24 13.38
C TYR A 252 -10.30 23.47 11.94
N ARG A 253 -9.95 24.70 11.52
CA ARG A 253 -9.37 24.98 10.19
C ARG A 253 -8.08 24.25 9.97
N HIS A 254 -7.18 24.16 10.95
CA HIS A 254 -5.91 23.47 10.76
C HIS A 254 -6.07 21.95 10.75
N LYS A 255 -6.93 21.38 11.60
CA LYS A 255 -7.20 19.93 11.59
C LYS A 255 -8.03 19.49 10.38
N ILE A 256 -8.98 20.29 9.93
CA ILE A 256 -9.74 20.07 8.70
C ILE A 256 -8.89 20.36 7.46
N LYS A 257 -8.00 21.36 7.47
CA LYS A 257 -7.00 21.52 6.39
C LYS A 257 -6.01 20.37 6.37
N LEU A 258 -5.57 19.84 7.51
CA LEU A 258 -4.71 18.65 7.56
C LEU A 258 -5.47 17.40 7.09
N LEU A 259 -6.73 17.23 7.48
CA LEU A 259 -7.59 16.18 6.98
C LEU A 259 -7.85 16.34 5.48
N LEU A 260 -8.11 17.55 4.96
CA LEU A 260 -8.28 17.84 3.54
C LEU A 260 -6.97 17.84 2.76
N LEU A 261 -5.82 18.03 3.41
CA LEU A 261 -4.48 17.87 2.80
C LEU A 261 -4.03 16.42 2.82
N LEU A 262 -4.44 15.62 3.81
CA LEU A 262 -4.17 14.18 3.88
C LEU A 262 -5.15 13.39 3.03
N ILE A 263 -6.43 13.73 3.08
CA ILE A 263 -7.46 13.31 2.13
C ILE A 263 -7.11 13.88 0.76
N GLY A 264 -6.68 15.13 0.63
CA GLY A 264 -6.26 15.72 -0.64
C GLY A 264 -4.98 15.14 -1.19
N SER A 265 -4.00 14.77 -0.35
CA SER A 265 -2.79 14.08 -0.78
C SER A 265 -3.09 12.62 -1.09
N THR A 266 -3.92 11.93 -0.32
CA THR A 266 -4.38 10.58 -0.67
C THR A 266 -5.31 10.59 -1.88
N ILE A 267 -6.11 11.63 -2.11
CA ILE A 267 -6.88 11.86 -3.34
C ILE A 267 -5.94 12.25 -4.48
N LEU A 268 -4.84 12.99 -4.27
CA LEU A 268 -3.85 13.27 -5.32
C LEU A 268 -3.00 12.03 -5.65
N TYR A 269 -2.72 11.20 -4.64
CA TYR A 269 -2.04 9.93 -4.75
C TYR A 269 -2.97 8.77 -5.10
N MET A 270 -4.31 8.88 -5.04
CA MET A 270 -5.30 7.79 -5.26
C MET A 270 -6.47 8.13 -6.20
N LEU A 271 -6.69 9.39 -6.61
CA LEU A 271 -7.51 9.73 -7.79
C LEU A 271 -6.98 9.00 -9.02
N PRO A 272 -5.65 8.97 -9.24
CA PRO A 272 -5.11 8.08 -10.24
C PRO A 272 -4.98 6.64 -9.72
N TRP A 273 -5.91 6.13 -8.93
CA TRP A 273 -5.99 4.72 -8.56
C TRP A 273 -7.43 4.20 -8.53
N GLN A 274 -8.42 5.10 -8.41
CA GLN A 274 -9.85 4.77 -8.38
C GLN A 274 -10.63 5.17 -9.64
N CYS A 275 -10.01 5.77 -10.66
CA CYS A 275 -10.71 6.14 -11.90
C CYS A 275 -10.50 5.14 -13.04
N LYS A 276 -11.16 3.98 -12.96
CA LYS A 276 -12.18 3.47 -13.90
C LYS A 276 -12.46 1.99 -13.64
#